data_AF-A0A839SAY7-F1
#
_entry.id   AF-A0A839SAY7-F1
#
_cell.length_a   1.000
_cell.length_b   1.000
_cell.length_c   1.000
_cell.angle_alpha   90.00
_cell.angle_beta   90.00
_cell.angle_gamma   90.00
#
_symmetry.space_group_name_H-M   'P 1'
#
loop_
_entity.id
_entity.type
_entity.pdbx_description
1 polymer ?
#
loop_
_entity_poly.entity_id
_entity_poly.type
_entity_poly.pdbx_seq_one_letter_code
_entity_poly.pdbx_strand_id
1 'polypeptide(L)'
;MDKSMETQIITDANGEPLRVIMDYQEYAKILEELKRPLPAPVKVEERNPLDWYSLTESAKSIVNGLVALASREHMKEMDKPQPNQDRIKELVSLRDEALAINRDPENFMSLPRMEEIIAKYSPILLAEKKKIP
;
A
#
# COMPACT_ATOMS: atom_id res chain seq x y z
N MET A 1 30.55 -32.22 32.78
CA MET A 1 30.35 -33.18 31.68
C MET A 1 29.05 -32.81 31.02
N ASP A 2 29.15 -32.13 29.88
CA ASP A 2 28.01 -31.69 29.10
C ASP A 2 27.31 -32.93 28.53
N LYS A 3 26.03 -33.12 28.85
CA LYS A 3 25.20 -34.19 28.29
C LYS A 3 24.11 -33.53 27.46
N SER A 4 24.47 -32.73 26.46
CA SER A 4 23.54 -32.37 25.41
C SER A 4 23.26 -33.64 24.58
N MET A 5 22.05 -34.16 24.68
CA MET A 5 21.61 -35.22 23.77
C MET A 5 21.33 -34.54 22.42
N GLU A 6 22.15 -34.80 21.40
CA GLU A 6 21.91 -34.25 20.06
C GLU A 6 20.60 -34.81 19.49
N THR A 7 19.77 -33.93 18.92
CA THR A 7 18.51 -34.33 18.29
C THR A 7 18.78 -35.20 17.06
N GLN A 8 18.21 -36.41 17.03
CA GLN A 8 18.36 -37.39 15.96
C GLN A 8 17.04 -37.59 15.21
N ILE A 9 17.09 -37.47 13.90
CA ILE A 9 15.96 -37.73 13.01
C ILE A 9 16.20 -39.09 12.34
N ILE A 10 15.37 -40.07 12.69
CA ILE A 10 15.37 -41.40 12.08
C ILE A 10 14.43 -41.35 10.88
N THR A 11 14.97 -41.57 9.69
CA THR A 11 14.24 -41.59 8.42
C THR A 11 13.96 -43.01 7.93
N ASP A 12 12.97 -43.18 7.06
CA ASP A 12 12.72 -44.41 6.31
C ASP A 12 13.73 -44.60 5.16
N ALA A 13 13.57 -45.68 4.38
CA ALA A 13 14.42 -45.98 3.22
C ALA A 13 14.30 -44.95 2.08
N ASN A 14 13.26 -44.10 2.09
CA ASN A 14 13.01 -43.04 1.11
C ASN A 14 13.49 -41.66 1.59
N GLY A 15 13.99 -41.57 2.83
CA GLY A 15 14.45 -40.33 3.44
C GLY A 15 13.36 -39.53 4.16
N GLU A 16 12.16 -40.09 4.35
CA GLU A 16 11.08 -39.44 5.09
C GLU A 16 11.26 -39.65 6.60
N PRO A 17 11.10 -38.59 7.43
CA PRO A 17 11.30 -38.69 8.87
C PRO A 17 10.20 -39.54 9.54
N LEU A 18 10.59 -40.67 10.14
CA LEU A 18 9.70 -41.56 10.89
C LEU A 18 9.65 -41.23 12.38
N ARG A 19 10.79 -40.85 12.96
CA ARG A 19 10.91 -40.62 14.39
C ARG A 19 11.97 -39.58 14.70
N VAL A 20 11.69 -38.71 15.67
CA VAL A 20 12.66 -37.78 16.23
C VAL A 20 12.94 -38.16 17.68
N ILE A 21 14.22 -38.28 18.02
CA ILE A 21 14.70 -38.42 19.39
C ILE A 21 15.34 -37.08 19.74
N MET A 22 14.82 -36.39 20.75
CA MET A 22 15.27 -35.07 21.15
C MET A 22 15.38 -34.95 22.67
N ASP A 23 16.10 -33.94 23.13
CA ASP A 23 16.17 -33.62 24.54
C ASP A 23 14.78 -33.23 25.09
N TYR A 24 14.51 -33.63 26.33
CA TYR A 24 13.20 -33.40 26.95
C TYR A 24 12.90 -31.91 27.15
N GLN A 25 13.92 -31.08 27.43
CA GLN A 25 13.73 -29.64 27.59
C GLN A 25 13.40 -28.97 26.25
N GLU A 26 13.97 -29.46 25.14
CA GLU A 26 13.62 -29.00 23.79
C GLU A 26 12.18 -29.41 23.43
N TYR A 27 11.81 -30.67 23.71
CA TYR A 27 10.44 -31.15 23.53
C TYR A 27 9.41 -30.33 24.32
N ALA A 28 9.71 -30.02 25.58
CA ALA A 28 8.82 -29.24 26.45
C ALA A 28 8.56 -27.83 25.89
N LYS A 29 9.57 -27.17 25.32
CA LYS A 29 9.44 -25.86 24.67
C LYS A 29 8.54 -25.92 23.44
N ILE A 30 8.71 -26.94 22.59
CA ILE A 30 7.86 -27.14 21.40
C ILE A 30 6.41 -27.37 21.82
N LEU A 31 6.17 -28.19 22.84
CA LEU A 31 4.82 -28.42 23.37
C LEU A 31 4.18 -27.14 23.93
N GLU A 32 4.96 -26.29 24.59
CA GLU A 32 4.46 -25.00 25.09
C GLU A 32 4.07 -24.08 23.92
N GLU A 33 4.87 -24.03 22.86
CA GLU A 33 4.59 -23.25 21.66
C GLU A 33 3.36 -23.77 20.91
N LEU A 34 3.20 -25.09 20.78
CA LEU A 34 2.05 -25.73 20.14
C LEU A 34 0.74 -25.53 20.91
N LYS A 35 0.81 -25.27 22.22
CA LYS A 35 -0.36 -24.97 23.06
C LYS A 35 -0.76 -23.50 23.01
N ARG A 36 0.03 -22.63 22.36
CA ARG A 36 -0.35 -21.23 22.19
C ARG A 36 -1.59 -21.15 21.30
N PRO A 37 -2.53 -20.26 21.61
CA PRO A 37 -3.67 -20.04 20.73
C PRO A 37 -3.14 -19.61 19.36
N LEU A 38 -3.71 -20.20 18.31
CA LEU A 38 -3.41 -19.76 16.95
C LEU A 38 -3.66 -18.25 16.87
N PRO A 39 -2.80 -17.49 16.18
CA PRO A 39 -3.06 -16.09 15.93
C PRO A 39 -4.45 -15.97 15.28
N ALA A 40 -5.21 -14.96 15.68
CA ALA A 40 -6.54 -14.75 15.13
C ALA A 40 -6.44 -14.73 13.60
N PRO A 41 -7.35 -15.42 12.89
CA PRO A 41 -7.35 -15.38 11.44
C PRO A 41 -7.49 -13.93 11.01
N VAL A 42 -6.55 -13.47 10.18
CA VAL A 42 -6.67 -12.16 9.52
C VAL A 42 -7.95 -12.22 8.70
N LYS A 43 -8.96 -11.43 9.06
CA LYS A 43 -10.14 -11.24 8.22
C LYS A 43 -9.67 -10.54 6.95
N VAL A 44 -9.49 -11.32 5.88
CA VAL A 44 -9.39 -10.75 4.54
C VAL A 44 -10.80 -10.34 4.16
N GLU A 45 -11.07 -9.03 4.09
CA GLU A 45 -12.33 -8.56 3.52
C GLU A 45 -12.44 -9.10 2.10
N GLU A 46 -13.51 -9.85 1.80
CA GLU A 46 -13.84 -10.21 0.43
C GLU A 46 -14.15 -8.93 -0.35
N ARG A 47 -13.18 -8.46 -1.14
CA ARG A 47 -13.35 -7.32 -2.03
C ARG A 47 -13.72 -7.80 -3.43
N ASN A 48 -14.57 -7.03 -4.11
CA ASN A 48 -14.99 -7.38 -5.46
C ASN A 48 -13.78 -7.20 -6.40
N PRO A 49 -13.41 -8.19 -7.23
CA PRO A 49 -12.29 -8.05 -8.16
C PRO A 49 -12.43 -6.87 -9.14
N LEU A 50 -13.66 -6.41 -9.40
CA LEU A 50 -13.93 -5.21 -10.20
C LEU A 50 -13.59 -3.90 -9.46
N ASP A 51 -13.52 -3.92 -8.13
CA ASP A 51 -13.14 -2.75 -7.33
C ASP A 51 -11.72 -2.31 -7.67
N TRP A 52 -10.82 -3.26 -7.97
CA TRP A 52 -9.45 -2.94 -8.37
C TRP A 52 -9.40 -2.07 -9.63
N TYR A 53 -10.15 -2.47 -10.67
CA TYR A 53 -10.22 -1.73 -11.91
C TYR A 53 -10.85 -0.35 -11.69
N SER A 54 -11.99 -0.31 -11.01
CA SER A 54 -12.69 0.95 -10.70
C SER A 54 -11.83 1.93 -9.90
N LEU A 55 -11.14 1.45 -8.87
CA LEU A 55 -10.26 2.27 -8.04
C LEU A 55 -9.03 2.74 -8.81
N THR A 56 -8.43 1.88 -9.63
CA THR A 56 -7.28 2.25 -10.46
C THR A 56 -7.65 3.37 -11.43
N GLU A 57 -8.73 3.20 -12.18
CA GLU A 57 -9.21 4.22 -13.12
C GLU A 57 -9.60 5.52 -12.41
N SER A 58 -10.29 5.41 -11.27
CA SER A 58 -10.68 6.58 -10.47
C SER A 58 -9.46 7.36 -9.96
N ALA A 59 -8.50 6.66 -9.34
CA ALA A 59 -7.28 7.26 -8.82
C ALA A 59 -6.46 7.91 -9.95
N LYS A 60 -6.26 7.20 -11.07
CA LYS A 60 -5.56 7.75 -12.24
C LYS A 60 -6.27 8.96 -12.83
N SER A 61 -7.59 8.89 -13.00
CA SER A 61 -8.37 10.01 -13.52
C SER A 61 -8.27 11.24 -12.61
N ILE A 62 -8.29 11.06 -11.29
CA ILE A 62 -8.17 12.17 -10.33
C ILE A 62 -6.78 12.80 -10.43
N VAL A 63 -5.72 12.00 -10.39
CA VAL A 63 -4.34 12.50 -10.42
C VAL A 63 -4.02 13.18 -11.76
N ASN A 64 -4.44 12.60 -12.89
CA ASN A 64 -4.35 13.25 -14.21
C ASN A 64 -5.13 14.56 -14.25
N GLY A 65 -6.34 14.56 -13.68
CA GLY A 65 -7.17 15.75 -13.57
C GLY A 65 -6.49 16.87 -12.80
N LEU A 66 -5.78 16.55 -11.71
CA LEU A 66 -5.01 17.51 -10.93
C LEU A 66 -3.83 18.09 -11.71
N VAL A 67 -3.08 17.27 -12.45
CA VAL A 67 -1.97 17.76 -13.29
C VAL A 67 -2.49 18.77 -14.32
N ALA A 68 -3.58 18.42 -15.00
CA ALA A 68 -4.20 19.30 -15.99
C ALA A 68 -4.73 20.59 -15.35
N LEU A 69 -5.40 20.46 -14.20
CA LEU A 69 -5.96 21.59 -13.47
C LEU A 69 -4.88 22.56 -12.98
N ALA A 70 -3.87 22.05 -12.29
CA ALA A 70 -2.77 22.84 -11.77
C ALA A 70 -2.03 23.57 -12.89
N SER A 71 -1.81 22.89 -14.02
CA SER A 71 -1.18 23.50 -15.20
C SER A 71 -2.02 24.62 -15.80
N ARG A 72 -3.34 24.41 -15.94
CA ARG A 72 -4.26 25.42 -16.47
C ARG A 72 -4.36 26.65 -15.57
N GLU A 73 -4.56 26.44 -14.27
CA GLU A 73 -4.66 27.54 -13.31
C GLU A 73 -3.32 28.28 -13.17
N HIS A 74 -2.19 27.58 -13.33
CA HIS A 74 -0.87 28.21 -13.36
C HIS A 74 -0.75 29.16 -14.54
N MET A 75 -1.15 28.72 -15.75
CA MET A 75 -1.14 29.60 -16.94
C MET A 75 -2.03 30.84 -16.71
N LYS A 76 -3.25 30.64 -16.20
CA LYS A 76 -4.16 31.76 -15.88
C LYS A 76 -3.59 32.74 -14.86
N GLU A 77 -2.87 32.25 -13.84
CA GLU A 77 -2.24 33.11 -12.83
C GLU A 77 -1.09 33.91 -13.43
N MET A 78 -0.27 33.27 -14.27
CA MET A 78 0.84 33.89 -14.98
C MET A 78 0.40 34.97 -15.98
N ASP A 79 -0.79 34.83 -16.57
CA ASP A 79 -1.35 35.78 -17.53
C ASP A 79 -1.91 37.07 -16.86
N LYS A 80 -1.95 37.13 -15.53
CA LYS A 80 -2.45 38.32 -14.82
C LYS A 80 -1.44 39.47 -14.92
N PRO A 81 -1.90 40.74 -14.91
CA PRO A 81 -1.00 41.90 -14.87
C PRO A 81 -0.05 41.92 -13.66
N GLN A 82 -0.47 41.33 -12.54
CA GLN A 82 0.35 41.11 -11.34
C GLN A 82 0.15 39.67 -10.86
N PRO A 83 0.95 38.70 -11.35
CA PRO A 83 0.83 37.30 -10.96
C PRO A 83 1.13 37.09 -9.47
N ASN A 84 0.28 36.33 -8.79
CA ASN A 84 0.55 35.93 -7.41
C ASN A 84 1.58 34.78 -7.38
N GLN A 85 2.80 35.10 -6.94
CA GLN A 85 3.92 34.15 -6.88
C GLN A 85 3.70 33.00 -5.90
N ASP A 86 2.99 33.24 -4.79
CA ASP A 86 2.69 32.18 -3.83
C ASP A 86 1.68 31.20 -4.42
N ARG A 87 0.67 31.71 -5.13
CA ARG A 87 -0.28 30.86 -5.85
C ARG A 87 0.40 30.04 -6.94
N ILE A 88 1.33 30.63 -7.68
CA ILE A 88 2.12 29.91 -8.70
C ILE A 88 2.89 28.76 -8.06
N LYS A 89 3.56 29.00 -6.92
CA LYS A 89 4.30 27.94 -6.19
C LYS A 89 3.39 26.83 -5.72
N GLU A 90 2.21 27.14 -5.17
CA GLU A 90 1.22 26.14 -4.78
C GLU A 90 0.81 25.26 -5.97
N LEU A 91 0.55 25.87 -7.12
CA LEU A 91 0.12 25.18 -8.33
C LEU A 91 1.23 24.28 -8.90
N VAL A 92 2.48 24.76 -8.91
CA VAL A 92 3.64 23.94 -9.30
C VAL A 92 3.80 22.76 -8.36
N SER A 93 3.74 22.99 -7.05
CA SER A 93 3.85 21.93 -6.03
C SER A 93 2.76 20.86 -6.21
N LEU A 94 1.51 21.27 -6.37
CA LEU A 94 0.38 20.36 -6.60
C LEU A 94 0.56 19.54 -7.88
N ARG A 95 1.01 20.18 -8.97
CA ARG A 95 1.29 19.49 -10.24
C ARG A 95 2.38 18.44 -10.07
N ASP A 96 3.47 18.81 -9.42
CA ASP A 96 4.65 17.95 -9.28
C ASP A 96 4.36 16.78 -8.33
N GLU A 97 3.59 17.00 -7.26
CA GLU A 97 3.07 15.93 -6.38
C GLU A 97 2.18 14.96 -7.15
N ALA A 98 1.22 15.47 -7.94
CA ALA A 98 0.35 14.63 -8.75
C ALA A 98 1.14 13.85 -9.82
N LEU A 99 2.12 14.47 -10.47
CA LEU A 99 3.01 13.79 -11.42
C LEU A 99 3.83 12.68 -10.76
N ALA A 100 4.36 12.91 -9.56
CA ALA A 100 5.12 11.91 -8.82
C ALA A 100 4.27 10.67 -8.54
N ILE A 101 3.03 10.85 -8.08
CA ILE A 101 2.09 9.75 -7.81
C ILE A 101 1.80 8.97 -9.10
N ASN A 102 1.53 9.67 -10.20
CA ASN A 102 1.17 9.04 -11.47
C ASN A 102 2.31 8.23 -12.09
N ARG A 103 3.56 8.67 -11.87
CA ARG A 103 4.76 8.04 -12.45
C ARG A 103 5.23 6.82 -11.69
N ASP A 104 4.81 6.67 -10.43
CA ASP A 104 5.19 5.55 -9.58
C ASP A 104 4.09 4.47 -9.59
N PRO A 105 4.31 3.32 -10.26
CA PRO A 105 3.31 2.26 -10.38
C PRO A 105 2.86 1.68 -9.03
N GLU A 106 3.71 1.73 -8.00
CA GLU A 106 3.42 1.18 -6.68
C GLU A 106 2.21 1.85 -6.03
N ASN A 107 1.92 3.11 -6.40
CA ASN A 107 0.72 3.82 -5.94
C ASN A 107 -0.60 3.20 -6.41
N PHE A 108 -0.57 2.32 -7.41
CA PHE A 108 -1.73 1.64 -7.99
C PHE A 108 -1.69 0.11 -7.79
N MET A 109 -0.74 -0.38 -6.99
CA MET A 109 -0.58 -1.79 -6.65
C MET A 109 -1.27 -2.18 -5.33
N SER A 110 -2.02 -1.27 -4.71
CA SER A 110 -2.66 -1.50 -3.41
C SER A 110 -3.99 -0.76 -3.32
N LEU A 111 -5.06 -1.47 -2.93
CA LEU A 111 -6.39 -0.89 -2.76
C LEU A 111 -6.42 0.22 -1.70
N PRO A 112 -5.89 0.01 -0.47
CA PRO A 112 -5.78 1.09 0.52
C PRO A 112 -5.06 2.32 -0.02
N ARG A 113 -4.00 2.11 -0.80
CA ARG A 113 -3.23 3.23 -1.37
C ARG A 113 -4.04 4.02 -2.40
N MET A 114 -4.78 3.34 -3.27
CA MET A 114 -5.68 4.00 -4.22
C MET A 114 -6.81 4.74 -3.52
N GLU A 115 -7.38 4.17 -2.45
CA GLU A 115 -8.40 4.81 -1.62
C GLU A 115 -7.87 6.09 -0.96
N GLU A 116 -6.65 6.06 -0.42
CA GLU A 116 -5.98 7.25 0.14
C GLU A 116 -5.80 8.36 -0.90
N ILE A 117 -5.35 8.01 -2.11
CA ILE A 117 -5.18 8.94 -3.22
C ILE A 117 -6.53 9.59 -3.56
N ILE A 118 -7.57 8.77 -3.73
CA ILE A 118 -8.92 9.26 -4.03
C ILE A 118 -9.42 10.19 -2.93
N ALA A 119 -9.31 9.78 -1.67
CA ALA A 119 -9.78 10.55 -0.52
C ALA A 119 -9.06 11.91 -0.38
N LYS A 120 -7.74 11.93 -0.60
CA LYS A 120 -6.94 13.17 -0.50
C LYS A 120 -7.24 14.15 -1.63
N TYR A 121 -7.33 13.66 -2.86
CA TYR A 121 -7.27 14.52 -4.05
C TYR A 121 -8.63 14.78 -4.71
N SER A 122 -9.61 13.91 -4.53
CA SER A 122 -10.96 14.12 -5.08
C SER A 122 -11.59 15.44 -4.62
N PRO A 123 -11.54 15.82 -3.32
CA PRO A 123 -12.11 17.09 -2.87
C PRO A 123 -11.47 18.33 -3.52
N ILE A 124 -10.14 18.28 -3.73
CA ILE A 124 -9.38 19.37 -4.36
C ILE A 124 -9.84 19.54 -5.81
N LEU A 125 -9.91 18.44 -6.56
CA LEU A 125 -10.32 18.47 -7.96
C LEU A 125 -11.78 18.93 -8.11
N LEU A 126 -12.68 18.50 -7.22
CA LEU A 126 -14.09 18.89 -7.24
C LEU A 126 -14.30 20.37 -6.88
N ALA A 127 -13.60 20.88 -5.87
CA ALA A 127 -13.70 22.26 -5.46
C ALA A 127 -13.34 23.23 -6.60
N GLU A 128 -12.33 22.87 -7.39
CA GLU A 128 -11.87 23.69 -8.52
C GLU A 128 -12.73 23.51 -9.77
N LYS A 129 -13.29 22.31 -10.04
CA LYS A 129 -14.28 22.12 -11.13
C LYS A 129 -15.51 22.99 -10.93
N LYS A 130 -15.97 23.19 -9.69
CA LYS A 130 -17.13 24.04 -9.37
C LYS A 130 -16.91 25.54 -9.59
N LYS A 131 -15.66 25.98 -9.78
CA LYS A 131 -15.31 27.39 -10.06
C LYS A 131 -15.31 27.71 -11.55
N ILE A 132 -15.51 26.72 -12.42
CA ILE A 132 -15.62 26.90 -13.86
C ILE A 132 -17.10 27.19 -14.17
N PRO A 133 -17.45 28.41 -14.61
CA PRO A 133 -18.83 28.75 -15.00
C PRO A 133 -19.30 28.01 -16.26
#